data_AF-A0A1C4ZXR5-F1
#
_entry.id   AF-A0A1C4ZXR5-F1
#
_cell.length_a   1.000
_cell.length_b   1.000
_cell.length_c   1.000
_cell.angle_alpha   90.00
_cell.angle_beta   90.00
_cell.angle_gamma   90.00
#
_symmetry.space_group_name_H-M   'P 1'
#
loop_
_entity.id
_entity.type
_entity.pdbx_description
1 polymer ?
#
loop_
_entity_poly.entity_id
_entity_poly.type
_entity_poly.pdbx_seq_one_letter_code
_entity_poly.pdbx_strand_id
1 'polypeptide(L)'
;MKAGDLVYVTRAASVQFLRPIRFRVIRVLDWPTYDGWVWLEGYQLNAAGDAVSRRRIFVQPAGLTTPPAPVPAQPGRRRQTDRVRR
;
A
#
# COMPACT_ATOMS: atom_id res chain seq x y z
N MET A 1 -1.95 -13.16 7.02
CA MET A 1 -2.03 -12.12 5.97
C MET A 1 -2.37 -12.81 4.66
N LYS A 2 -3.27 -12.25 3.87
CA LYS A 2 -3.79 -12.83 2.63
C LYS A 2 -3.92 -11.78 1.53
N ALA A 3 -4.16 -12.24 0.31
CA ALA A 3 -4.50 -11.38 -0.81
C ALA A 3 -5.72 -10.49 -0.45
N GLY A 4 -5.66 -9.22 -0.80
CA GLY A 4 -6.67 -8.21 -0.50
C GLY A 4 -6.47 -7.46 0.81
N ASP A 5 -5.67 -7.98 1.75
CA ASP A 5 -5.41 -7.31 3.03
C ASP A 5 -4.79 -5.92 2.77
N LEU A 6 -5.31 -4.92 3.48
CA LEU A 6 -4.75 -3.57 3.48
C LEU A 6 -3.96 -3.35 4.76
N VAL A 7 -2.65 -3.22 4.62
CA VAL A 7 -1.71 -3.06 5.75
C VAL A 7 -1.03 -1.71 5.71
N TYR A 8 -0.71 -1.18 6.88
CA TYR A 8 0.11 0.00 7.05
C TYR A 8 1.51 -0.41 7.44
N VAL A 9 2.43 -0.22 6.50
CA VAL A 9 3.83 -0.61 6.63
C VAL A 9 4.55 0.55 7.29
N THR A 10 4.82 0.41 8.58
CA THR A 10 5.57 1.39 9.36
C THR A 10 7.04 0.99 9.47
N ARG A 11 7.87 1.84 10.07
CA ARG A 11 9.27 1.51 10.38
C ARG A 11 9.41 0.25 11.26
N ALA A 12 8.41 -0.07 12.08
CA ALA A 12 8.42 -1.29 12.89
C ALA A 12 8.28 -2.57 12.05
N ALA A 13 7.66 -2.48 10.88
CA ALA A 13 7.53 -3.61 9.95
C ALA A 13 8.80 -3.80 9.11
N SER A 14 9.48 -2.71 8.74
CA SER A 14 10.75 -2.78 8.01
C SER A 14 11.46 -1.42 8.05
N VAL A 15 12.76 -1.45 8.35
CA VAL A 15 13.61 -0.26 8.44
C VAL A 15 13.73 0.51 7.12
N GLN A 16 13.40 -0.13 6.00
CA GLN A 16 13.38 0.50 4.67
C GLN A 16 12.30 1.59 4.55
N PHE A 17 11.31 1.62 5.44
CA PHE A 17 10.18 2.55 5.39
C PHE A 17 10.24 3.58 6.52
N LEU A 18 11.10 4.58 6.36
CA LEU A 18 11.13 5.76 7.26
C LEU A 18 9.81 6.53 7.23
N ARG A 19 9.15 6.56 6.06
CA ARG A 19 7.80 7.09 5.88
C ARG A 19 6.82 5.92 5.72
N PRO A 20 5.81 5.80 6.58
CA PRO A 20 4.87 4.70 6.46
C PRO A 20 4.07 4.74 5.14
N ILE A 21 3.72 3.57 4.63
CA ILE A 21 2.91 3.43 3.41
C ILE A 21 1.66 2.58 3.63
N ARG A 22 0.58 2.89 2.91
CA ARG A 22 -0.57 1.99 2.76
C ARG A 22 -0.25 0.98 1.67
N PHE A 23 -0.45 -0.30 1.94
CA PHE A 23 -0.10 -1.37 1.03
C PHE A 23 -1.21 -2.41 0.95
N ARG A 24 -1.72 -2.67 -0.26
CA ARG A 24 -2.69 -3.73 -0.53
C ARG A 24 -1.95 -4.97 -1.00
N VAL A 25 -2.07 -6.05 -0.25
CA VAL A 25 -1.42 -7.33 -0.52
C VAL A 25 -2.08 -8.01 -1.73
N ILE A 26 -1.27 -8.47 -2.69
CA ILE A 26 -1.71 -9.34 -3.79
C ILE A 26 -1.36 -10.79 -3.45
N ARG A 27 -0.16 -11.02 -2.92
CA ARG A 27 0.28 -12.35 -2.49
C ARG A 27 1.43 -12.27 -1.49
N VAL A 28 1.55 -13.31 -0.67
CA VAL A 28 2.75 -13.62 0.12
C VAL A 28 3.66 -14.48 -0.77
N LEU A 29 4.97 -14.25 -0.75
CA LEU A 29 5.93 -15.04 -1.53
C LEU A 29 6.51 -16.15 -0.66
N ASP A 30 6.51 -17.38 -1.16
CA ASP A 30 7.12 -18.54 -0.49
C ASP A 30 8.65 -18.59 -0.66
N TRP A 31 9.29 -17.43 -0.66
CA TRP A 31 10.75 -17.34 -0.76
C TRP A 31 11.39 -17.65 0.60
N PRO A 32 12.58 -18.27 0.64
CA PRO A 32 13.30 -18.47 1.90
C PRO A 32 13.55 -17.14 2.61
N THR A 33 13.26 -17.07 3.92
CA THR A 33 13.45 -15.88 4.75
C THR A 33 13.95 -16.24 6.15
N TYR A 34 14.24 -15.22 6.97
CA TYR A 34 14.51 -15.37 8.40
C TYR A 34 13.22 -15.56 9.20
N ASP A 35 13.32 -16.17 10.38
CA ASP A 35 12.16 -16.38 11.25
C ASP A 35 11.41 -15.06 11.53
N GLY A 36 10.09 -15.11 11.39
CA GLY A 36 9.22 -13.95 11.54
C GLY A 36 9.23 -12.94 10.38
N TRP A 37 9.99 -13.15 9.30
CA TRP A 37 9.99 -12.26 8.13
C TRP A 37 9.22 -12.86 6.95
N VAL A 38 8.70 -12.00 6.09
CA VAL A 38 7.99 -12.41 4.87
C VAL A 38 8.26 -11.45 3.72
N TRP A 39 8.20 -11.99 2.50
CA TRP A 39 8.09 -11.19 1.30
C TRP A 39 6.63 -11.01 0.90
N LEU A 40 6.23 -9.77 0.64
CA LEU A 40 4.89 -9.43 0.14
C LEU A 40 5.01 -8.82 -1.25
N GLU A 41 4.10 -9.19 -2.13
CA GLU A 41 3.86 -8.48 -3.38
C GLU A 41 2.49 -7.81 -3.34
N GLY A 42 2.44 -6.56 -3.80
CA GLY A 42 1.23 -5.75 -3.65
C GLY A 42 1.34 -4.35 -4.23
N TYR A 43 0.33 -3.53 -3.96
CA TYR A 43 0.25 -2.14 -4.41
C TYR A 43 0.43 -1.17 -3.25
N GLN A 44 1.31 -0.19 -3.41
CA GLN A 44 1.28 1.01 -2.57
C GLN A 44 0.07 1.86 -2.98
N LEU A 45 -0.65 2.38 -1.98
CA LEU A 45 -1.79 3.26 -2.20
C LEU A 45 -1.47 4.72 -1.85
N ASN A 46 -2.11 5.65 -2.56
CA ASN A 46 -2.13 7.07 -2.19
C ASN A 46 -3.12 7.33 -1.02
N ALA A 47 -3.32 8.60 -0.68
CA ALA A 47 -4.28 8.99 0.36
C ALA A 47 -5.75 8.74 -0.01
N ALA A 48 -6.08 8.75 -1.31
CA ALA A 48 -7.42 8.44 -1.83
C ALA A 48 -7.71 6.93 -1.91
N GLY A 49 -6.69 6.08 -1.72
CA GLY A 49 -6.81 4.62 -1.81
C GLY A 49 -6.51 4.06 -3.21
N ASP A 50 -6.07 4.88 -4.16
CA ASP A 50 -5.68 4.41 -5.49
C ASP A 50 -4.30 3.76 -5.48
N ALA A 51 -4.14 2.71 -6.27
CA ALA A 51 -2.85 2.06 -6.47
C ALA A 51 -1.92 2.97 -7.29
N VAL A 52 -0.77 3.33 -6.71
CA VAL A 52 0.22 4.21 -7.37
C VAL A 52 1.49 3.48 -7.80
N SER A 53 1.81 2.34 -7.18
CA SER A 53 2.95 1.52 -7.60
C SER A 53 2.79 0.07 -7.14
N ARG A 54 3.25 -0.87 -7.97
CA ARG A 54 3.39 -2.28 -7.59
C ARG A 54 4.78 -2.50 -6.99
N ARG A 55 4.87 -3.18 -5.85
CA ARG A 55 6.13 -3.39 -5.12
C ARG A 55 6.20 -4.79 -4.54
N ARG A 56 7.44 -5.28 -4.40
CA ARG A 56 7.79 -6.40 -3.53
C ARG A 56 8.52 -5.84 -2.32
N ILE A 57 8.06 -6.18 -1.12
CA ILE A 57 8.61 -5.63 0.13
C ILE A 57 8.94 -6.78 1.09
N PHE A 58 10.00 -6.60 1.86
CA PHE A 58 10.43 -7.53 2.90
C PHE A 58 10.11 -6.92 4.26
N VAL A 59 9.24 -7.59 5.02
CA VAL A 59 8.67 -7.05 6.26
C VAL A 59 8.57 -8.12 7.34
N GLN A 60 8.58 -7.68 8.58
CA GLN A 60 8.20 -8.44 9.75
C GLN A 60 6.71 -8.20 10.03
N PRO A 61 5.82 -9.20 9.93
CA PRO A 61 4.38 -9.02 10.12
C PRO A 61 3.99 -8.42 11.47
N ALA A 62 4.77 -8.69 12.52
CA ALA A 62 4.53 -8.15 13.87
C ALA A 62 4.56 -6.61 13.93
N GLY A 63 5.24 -5.95 12.99
CA GLY A 63 5.30 -4.48 12.89
C GLY A 63 4.25 -3.86 11.98
N LEU A 64 3.42 -4.67 11.30
CA LEU A 64 2.33 -4.19 10.46
C LEU A 64 1.16 -3.73 11.32
N THR A 65 0.52 -2.66 10.89
CA THR A 65 -0.64 -2.08 11.58
C THR A 65 -1.80 -1.88 10.62
N THR A 66 -3.00 -1.61 11.15
CA THR A 66 -4.13 -1.19 10.33
C THR A 66 -3.92 0.23 9.82
N PRO A 67 -4.19 0.51 8.54
CA PRO A 67 -4.11 1.86 8.02
C PRO A 67 -5.10 2.78 8.73
N PRO A 68 -4.73 4.06 8.96
CA PRO A 68 -5.69 5.04 9.45
C PRO A 68 -6.85 5.17 8.45
N ALA A 69 -8.04 5.44 8.98
CA ALA A 69 -9.26 5.59 8.19
C ALA A 69 -9.02 6.51 6.98
N PRO A 70 -9.57 6.19 5.79
CA PRO A 70 -9.50 7.09 4.66
C PRO A 70 -10.08 8.44 5.07
N VAL A 71 -9.33 9.52 4.84
CA VAL A 71 -9.94 10.85 4.90
C VAL A 71 -10.87 10.92 3.69
N PRO A 72 -12.18 11.20 3.86
CA PRO A 72 -13.09 11.29 2.73
C PRO A 72 -12.51 12.29 1.74
N ALA A 73 -12.18 11.83 0.54
CA ALA A 73 -11.82 12.73 -0.53
C ALA A 73 -13.05 13.60 -0.80
N GLN A 74 -12.95 14.91 -0.54
CA GLN A 74 -13.97 15.84 -1.00
C GLN A 74 -14.11 15.65 -2.52
N PRO A 75 -15.33 15.47 -3.07
CA PRO A 75 -15.53 15.31 -4.51
C PRO A 75 -15.22 16.65 -5.21
N GLY A 76 -13.93 16.90 -5.44
CA GLY A 76 -13.40 18.14 -5.97
C GLY A 76 -12.87 17.97 -7.39
N ARG A 77 -13.72 18.34 -8.35
CA ARG A 77 -13.37 18.77 -9.71
C ARG A 77 -12.75 17.70 -10.62
N ARG A 78 -13.64 16.88 -11.22
CA ARG A 78 -13.41 16.35 -12.58
C ARG A 78 -13.00 17.55 -13.46
N ARG A 79 -11.73 17.60 -13.86
CA ARG A 79 -11.29 18.43 -14.99
C ARG A 79 -12.03 17.92 -16.22
N GLN A 80 -13.15 18.56 -16.54
CA GLN A 80 -13.75 18.48 -17.87
C GLN A 80 -12.83 19.26 -18.80
N THR A 81 -11.73 18.64 -19.20
CA THR A 81 -10.90 19.14 -20.30
C THR A 81 -11.73 19.06 -21.58
N ASP A 82 -12.15 20.24 -22.02
CA ASP A 82 -12.13 20.72 -23.38
C ASP A 82 -12.35 19.69 -24.50
N ARG A 83 -13.53 19.80 -25.12
CA ARG A 83 -13.66 19.47 -26.53
C ARG A 83 -14.24 20.68 -27.25
N VAL A 84 -13.39 21.67 -27.51
CA VAL A 84 -13.58 22.59 -28.63
C VAL A 84 -13.74 21.73 -29.88
N ARG A 85 -14.92 21.76 -30.50
CA ARG A 85 -15.10 21.36 -31.89
C ARG A 85 -15.41 22.62 -32.70
N ARG A 86 -14.52 22.86 -33.66
CA ARG A 86 -14.74 23.68 -34.85
C ARG A 86 -15.98 23.23 -35.60
#